data_AF-A0A3B9HSL0-F1
#
_entry.id   AF-A0A3B9HSL0-F1
#
_cell.length_a   1.000
_cell.length_b   1.000
_cell.length_c   1.000
_cell.angle_alpha   90.00
_cell.angle_beta   90.00
_cell.angle_gamma   90.00
#
_symmetry.space_group_name_H-M   'P 1'
#
loop_
_entity.id
_entity.type
_entity.pdbx_description
1 polymer ?
#
loop_
_entity_poly.entity_id
_entity_poly.type
_entity_poly.pdbx_seq_one_letter_code
_entity_poly.pdbx_strand_id
1 'polypeptide(L)'
;MTLCQNPLTLYIMNKKILLLMVLACTMIFGCSSGGSSKPVNVASGPAVTSIFPASGGPGTLVTISGSNFGLVQSTSIVSYAGVTVVPVTWSDTQISLKVPDSAPNNGNFVVVVNGVYSNASMVFNLSNPAISYISPSTAAIGSDVTISGQYFGSFNTGCYVTFNSSTAAIKNWNNNSITCTVPDFSSSNSGAVLVVVWLDASRYSNSYSFNLAAPTINNVSPSIDNVGARIIIAGQAFGQNQGTVTVGGYTAQIISWGDTMVEFRVPQVNSAGWKTLTLTAGGRQVNNSFTVAAPEITGAFSSSGGTVSNGNTFTISGKYFGSSEDQVTTSVQLRDESNNIYTPGITSSDTSISFIWPVPNKFIGTQVVYITISVGGITNTNSYYVTAD
;
A
#
# COMPACT_ATOMS: atom_id res chain seq x y z
N MET A 1 43.97 53.88 -41.59
CA MET A 1 44.72 53.29 -40.46
C MET A 1 44.05 51.97 -40.16
N THR A 2 44.63 50.79 -40.29
CA THR A 2 46.01 50.40 -40.59
C THR A 2 45.90 49.00 -41.20
N LEU A 3 46.72 48.76 -42.23
CA LEU A 3 46.92 47.47 -42.88
C LEU A 3 47.51 46.46 -41.89
N CYS A 4 47.13 45.19 -42.02
CA CYS A 4 48.10 44.11 -41.88
C CYS A 4 47.69 42.92 -42.75
N GLN A 5 48.68 42.33 -43.40
CA GLN A 5 48.61 41.51 -44.60
C GLN A 5 48.38 40.01 -44.31
N ASN A 6 47.80 39.36 -45.33
CA ASN A 6 47.85 37.93 -45.72
C ASN A 6 49.25 37.27 -45.63
N PRO A 7 49.46 35.96 -45.92
CA PRO A 7 48.50 34.93 -46.36
C PRO A 7 48.73 33.50 -45.80
N LEU A 8 47.68 32.67 -45.82
CA LEU A 8 47.83 31.22 -46.03
C LEU A 8 46.79 30.78 -47.07
N THR A 9 47.11 31.13 -48.31
CA THR A 9 46.43 30.67 -49.51
C THR A 9 47.22 29.48 -50.05
N LEU A 10 46.77 28.23 -49.88
CA LEU A 10 47.04 27.18 -50.87
C LEU A 10 46.13 25.96 -50.72
N TYR A 11 45.36 25.74 -51.78
CA TYR A 11 45.06 24.44 -52.38
C TYR A 11 43.99 23.52 -51.76
N ILE A 12 42.75 23.91 -51.99
CA ILE A 12 41.69 22.98 -52.39
C ILE A 12 42.09 22.39 -53.76
N MET A 13 42.65 21.18 -53.83
CA MET A 13 42.60 20.35 -55.04
C MET A 13 42.48 18.85 -54.73
N ASN A 14 41.26 18.35 -54.92
CA ASN A 14 40.91 17.14 -55.67
C ASN A 14 41.60 15.80 -55.30
N LYS A 15 41.11 15.16 -54.21
CA LYS A 15 41.40 13.77 -53.77
C LYS A 15 41.34 12.69 -54.87
N LYS A 16 40.75 12.98 -56.04
CA LYS A 16 40.66 12.04 -57.17
C LYS A 16 41.99 11.83 -57.92
N ILE A 17 42.95 12.76 -57.80
CA ILE A 17 44.25 12.65 -58.48
C ILE A 17 45.27 11.81 -57.69
N LEU A 18 45.18 11.81 -56.35
CA LEU A 18 46.03 10.99 -55.48
C LEU A 18 45.68 9.49 -55.55
N LEU A 19 44.42 9.16 -55.88
CA LEU A 19 43.95 7.77 -56.01
C LEU A 19 44.43 7.09 -57.31
N LEU A 20 44.80 7.87 -58.33
CA LEU A 20 45.29 7.33 -59.61
C LEU A 20 46.80 7.00 -59.61
N MET A 21 47.60 7.62 -58.74
CA MET A 21 49.04 7.34 -58.64
C MET A 21 49.40 6.15 -57.75
N VAL A 22 48.50 5.71 -56.86
CA VAL A 22 48.73 4.54 -55.99
C VAL A 22 48.34 3.23 -56.69
N LEU A 23 47.51 3.29 -57.73
CA LEU A 23 47.01 2.11 -58.45
C LEU A 23 47.96 1.59 -59.55
N ALA A 24 49.07 2.26 -59.83
CA ALA A 24 49.98 1.92 -60.93
C ALA A 24 51.33 1.31 -60.48
N CYS A 25 51.54 1.04 -59.19
CA CYS A 25 52.87 0.68 -58.67
C CYS A 25 53.05 -0.77 -58.19
N THR A 26 52.10 -1.68 -58.45
CA THR A 26 52.27 -3.09 -58.07
C THR A 26 51.84 -4.04 -59.18
N MET A 27 52.61 -4.06 -60.26
CA MET A 27 52.63 -5.20 -61.20
C MET A 27 54.07 -5.51 -61.64
N ILE A 28 54.54 -6.66 -61.13
CA ILE A 28 55.49 -7.62 -61.74
C ILE A 28 57.00 -7.38 -61.53
N PHE A 29 57.61 -8.21 -60.67
CA PHE A 29 58.53 -9.31 -61.07
C PHE A 29 58.47 -10.42 -60.01
N GLY A 30 58.29 -11.66 -60.48
CA GLY A 30 58.15 -12.86 -59.63
C GLY A 30 59.47 -13.59 -59.36
N CYS A 31 59.43 -14.54 -58.42
CA CYS A 31 60.31 -15.69 -58.41
C CYS A 31 59.61 -16.88 -57.73
N SER A 32 59.77 -18.05 -58.34
CA SER A 32 59.18 -19.33 -57.96
C SER A 32 59.88 -19.96 -56.75
N SER A 33 59.09 -20.46 -55.80
CA SER A 33 59.47 -21.63 -55.00
C SER A 33 58.21 -22.33 -54.52
N GLY A 34 58.04 -23.60 -54.91
CA GLY A 34 56.89 -24.41 -54.60
C GLY A 34 56.61 -24.49 -53.10
N GLY A 35 55.38 -24.12 -52.73
CA GLY A 35 54.79 -24.36 -51.43
C GLY A 35 53.43 -25.00 -51.67
N SER A 36 53.25 -26.21 -51.17
CA SER A 36 52.06 -27.04 -51.23
C SER A 36 50.77 -26.22 -51.11
N SER A 37 49.91 -26.30 -52.13
CA SER A 37 48.50 -25.98 -52.02
C SER A 37 47.83 -26.98 -51.08
N LYS A 38 48.05 -26.82 -49.77
CA LYS A 38 46.95 -27.09 -48.87
C LYS A 38 45.99 -25.94 -49.10
N PRO A 39 44.73 -26.17 -49.54
CA PRO A 39 43.75 -25.13 -49.31
C PRO A 39 43.89 -24.74 -47.85
N VAL A 40 44.05 -23.45 -47.57
CA VAL A 40 43.80 -22.96 -46.21
C VAL A 40 42.40 -23.46 -45.94
N ASN A 41 42.30 -24.49 -45.10
CA ASN A 41 41.01 -24.96 -44.63
C ASN A 41 40.52 -23.75 -43.85
N VAL A 42 39.64 -22.95 -44.45
CA VAL A 42 38.97 -21.86 -43.77
C VAL A 42 38.34 -22.55 -42.59
N ALA A 43 38.93 -22.37 -41.40
CA ALA A 43 38.46 -23.05 -40.20
C ALA A 43 36.96 -22.77 -40.16
N SER A 44 36.16 -23.82 -40.30
CA SER A 44 34.72 -23.65 -40.29
C SER A 44 34.39 -22.97 -38.96
N GLY A 45 33.78 -21.79 -39.04
CA GLY A 45 33.43 -21.04 -37.84
C GLY A 45 32.58 -21.90 -36.90
N PRO A 46 32.41 -21.47 -35.64
CA PRO A 46 31.48 -22.14 -34.75
C PRO A 46 30.11 -22.23 -35.42
N ALA A 47 29.42 -23.36 -35.29
CA ALA A 47 28.10 -23.55 -35.88
C ALA A 47 27.12 -24.00 -34.81
N VAL A 48 25.98 -23.31 -34.70
CA VAL A 48 24.89 -23.68 -33.82
C VAL A 48 23.88 -24.50 -34.61
N THR A 49 23.66 -25.75 -34.21
CA THR A 49 22.72 -26.67 -34.87
C THR A 49 21.37 -26.69 -34.19
N SER A 50 21.32 -26.63 -32.85
CA SER A 50 20.07 -26.61 -32.11
C SER A 50 20.19 -25.92 -30.75
N ILE A 51 19.03 -25.54 -30.21
CA ILE A 51 18.87 -25.04 -28.85
C ILE A 51 17.74 -25.82 -28.18
N PHE A 52 17.92 -26.20 -26.92
CA PHE A 52 16.88 -26.87 -26.15
C PHE A 52 16.91 -26.44 -24.68
N PRO A 53 15.78 -26.05 -24.07
CA PRO A 53 14.48 -25.83 -24.72
C PRO A 53 14.52 -24.62 -25.68
N ALA A 54 13.53 -24.53 -26.58
CA ALA A 54 13.39 -23.40 -27.52
C ALA A 54 12.60 -22.22 -26.92
N SER A 55 12.17 -22.32 -25.67
CA SER A 55 11.46 -21.28 -24.93
C SER A 55 11.70 -21.39 -23.44
N GLY A 56 11.44 -20.28 -22.73
CA GLY A 56 11.54 -20.16 -21.28
C GLY A 56 11.81 -18.73 -20.85
N GLY A 57 11.65 -18.43 -19.56
CA GLY A 57 12.00 -17.12 -18.99
C GLY A 57 13.38 -17.11 -18.31
N PRO A 58 13.71 -16.04 -17.57
CA PRO A 58 14.90 -15.96 -16.73
C PRO A 58 15.18 -17.22 -15.90
N GLY A 59 16.45 -17.61 -15.84
CA GLY A 59 16.92 -18.79 -15.10
C GLY A 59 16.75 -20.13 -15.83
N THR A 60 16.01 -20.20 -16.94
CA THR A 60 15.88 -21.42 -17.76
C THR A 60 17.27 -21.90 -18.21
N LEU A 61 17.62 -23.16 -17.93
CA LEU A 61 18.85 -23.78 -18.42
C LEU A 61 18.66 -24.18 -19.88
N VAL A 62 19.38 -23.53 -20.78
CA VAL A 62 19.38 -23.78 -22.22
C VAL A 62 20.67 -24.48 -22.61
N THR A 63 20.56 -25.56 -23.38
CA THR A 63 21.67 -26.25 -24.02
C THR A 63 21.71 -25.86 -25.50
N ILE A 64 22.83 -25.29 -25.92
CA ILE A 64 23.16 -24.98 -27.31
C ILE A 64 24.02 -26.13 -27.83
N SER A 65 23.56 -26.83 -28.87
CA SER A 65 24.34 -27.87 -29.55
C SER A 65 24.91 -27.34 -30.85
N GLY A 66 26.07 -27.85 -31.24
CA GLY A 66 26.78 -27.38 -32.42
C GLY A 66 28.13 -28.04 -32.65
N SER A 67 29.03 -27.31 -33.31
CA SER A 67 30.38 -27.74 -33.63
C SER A 67 31.37 -26.58 -33.60
N ASN A 68 32.65 -26.90 -33.40
CA ASN A 68 33.76 -25.94 -33.37
C ASN A 68 33.62 -24.87 -32.27
N PHE A 69 33.00 -25.20 -31.14
CA PHE A 69 32.97 -24.31 -29.98
C PHE A 69 34.29 -24.30 -29.21
N GLY A 70 35.16 -25.30 -29.44
CA GLY A 70 36.39 -25.51 -28.68
C GLY A 70 36.16 -26.27 -27.39
N LEU A 71 37.18 -27.02 -26.94
CA LEU A 71 37.09 -27.88 -25.76
C LEU A 71 36.88 -27.13 -24.44
N VAL A 72 37.25 -25.84 -24.39
CA VAL A 72 37.12 -24.94 -23.24
C VAL A 72 36.70 -23.56 -23.71
N GLN A 73 35.96 -22.82 -22.88
CA GLN A 73 35.45 -21.49 -23.22
C GLN A 73 36.57 -20.49 -23.57
N SER A 74 37.60 -20.37 -22.71
CA SER A 74 38.65 -19.36 -22.83
C SER A 74 38.07 -17.94 -23.01
N THR A 75 38.45 -17.21 -24.05
CA THR A 75 37.94 -15.87 -24.39
C THR A 75 36.65 -15.89 -25.23
N SER A 76 36.10 -17.07 -25.50
CA SER A 76 34.86 -17.23 -26.27
C SER A 76 33.66 -16.72 -25.48
N ILE A 77 32.72 -16.12 -26.19
CA ILE A 77 31.51 -15.52 -25.61
C ILE A 77 30.27 -16.17 -26.20
N VAL A 78 29.21 -16.23 -25.39
CA VAL A 78 27.85 -16.43 -25.89
C VAL A 78 27.06 -15.16 -25.65
N SER A 79 26.23 -14.80 -26.61
CA SER A 79 25.26 -13.72 -26.47
C SER A 79 23.85 -14.23 -26.73
N TYR A 80 22.89 -13.64 -26.03
CA TYR A 80 21.46 -13.80 -26.24
C TYR A 80 20.87 -12.44 -26.59
N ALA A 81 20.26 -12.33 -27.77
CA ALA A 81 19.67 -11.07 -28.24
C ALA A 81 20.65 -9.86 -28.13
N GLY A 82 21.94 -10.09 -28.37
CA GLY A 82 22.99 -9.08 -28.27
C GLY A 82 23.56 -8.83 -26.85
N VAL A 83 23.00 -9.48 -25.83
CA VAL A 83 23.51 -9.40 -24.44
C VAL A 83 24.43 -10.58 -24.15
N THR A 84 25.65 -10.32 -23.69
CA THR A 84 26.58 -11.39 -23.28
C THR A 84 26.02 -12.18 -22.09
N VAL A 85 26.08 -13.50 -22.19
CA VAL A 85 25.62 -14.45 -21.17
C VAL A 85 26.76 -15.34 -20.73
N VAL A 86 26.77 -15.68 -19.44
CA VAL A 86 27.81 -16.54 -18.85
C VAL A 86 27.39 -18.00 -19.00
N PRO A 87 28.19 -18.83 -19.69
CA PRO A 87 27.95 -20.27 -19.75
C PRO A 87 28.10 -20.95 -18.39
N VAL A 88 27.27 -21.97 -18.14
CA VAL A 88 27.36 -22.90 -17.01
C VAL A 88 28.34 -24.03 -17.35
N THR A 89 28.25 -24.59 -18.56
CA THR A 89 29.19 -25.59 -19.06
C THR A 89 29.58 -25.30 -20.51
N TRP A 90 30.76 -25.78 -20.90
CA TRP A 90 31.29 -25.61 -22.24
C TRP A 90 32.00 -26.88 -22.70
N SER A 91 31.79 -27.24 -23.96
CA SER A 91 32.53 -28.26 -24.70
C SER A 91 32.53 -27.91 -26.18
N ASP A 92 33.25 -28.67 -26.99
CA ASP A 92 33.37 -28.40 -28.43
C ASP A 92 32.04 -28.49 -29.19
N THR A 93 31.08 -29.24 -28.67
CA THR A 93 29.79 -29.50 -29.32
C THR A 93 28.57 -29.06 -28.52
N GLN A 94 28.74 -28.67 -27.25
CA GLN A 94 27.64 -28.26 -26.38
C GLN A 94 28.04 -27.16 -25.41
N ILE A 95 27.16 -26.18 -25.25
CA ILE A 95 27.25 -25.11 -24.25
C ILE A 95 25.94 -25.09 -23.48
N SER A 96 25.97 -25.14 -22.14
CA SER A 96 24.79 -24.88 -21.34
C SER A 96 24.90 -23.52 -20.67
N LEU A 97 23.79 -22.79 -20.56
CA LEU A 97 23.73 -21.47 -19.92
C LEU A 97 22.35 -21.23 -19.33
N LYS A 98 22.23 -20.26 -18.42
CA LYS A 98 20.92 -19.79 -17.96
C LYS A 98 20.50 -18.55 -18.73
N VAL A 99 19.23 -18.47 -19.11
CA VAL A 99 18.63 -17.24 -19.64
C VAL A 99 18.81 -16.13 -18.60
N PRO A 100 19.39 -14.97 -18.95
CA PRO A 100 19.68 -13.90 -17.99
C PRO A 100 18.41 -13.16 -17.57
N ASP A 101 18.40 -12.58 -16.37
CA ASP A 101 17.31 -11.72 -15.90
C ASP A 101 17.09 -10.49 -16.80
N SER A 102 18.18 -9.99 -17.39
CA SER A 102 18.20 -8.86 -18.33
C SER A 102 17.83 -9.25 -19.76
N ALA A 103 17.27 -10.45 -19.99
CA ALA A 103 16.80 -10.90 -21.30
C ALA A 103 15.77 -9.91 -21.88
N PRO A 104 16.08 -9.17 -22.96
CA PRO A 104 15.28 -8.02 -23.38
C PRO A 104 13.99 -8.41 -24.12
N ASN A 105 14.03 -9.48 -24.91
CA ASN A 105 12.94 -9.96 -25.77
C ASN A 105 13.32 -11.31 -26.39
N ASN A 106 12.41 -11.89 -27.19
CA ASN A 106 12.71 -13.04 -28.04
C ASN A 106 13.95 -12.77 -28.90
N GLY A 107 14.84 -13.75 -29.01
CA GLY A 107 16.08 -13.55 -29.75
C GLY A 107 16.88 -14.82 -29.96
N ASN A 108 17.95 -14.70 -30.73
CA ASN A 108 18.84 -15.79 -31.05
C ASN A 108 20.01 -15.85 -30.04
N PHE A 109 20.57 -17.04 -29.90
CA PHE A 109 21.89 -17.25 -29.34
C PHE A 109 22.94 -17.16 -30.45
N VAL A 110 24.07 -16.52 -30.12
CA VAL A 110 25.24 -16.43 -31.00
C VAL A 110 26.48 -16.75 -30.18
N VAL A 111 27.30 -17.66 -30.69
CA VAL A 111 28.58 -18.06 -30.09
C VAL A 111 29.70 -17.39 -30.88
N VAL A 112 30.66 -16.79 -30.19
CA VAL A 112 31.84 -16.18 -30.81
C VAL A 112 33.08 -16.89 -30.27
N VAL A 113 33.83 -17.52 -31.16
CA VAL A 113 35.06 -18.25 -30.84
C VAL A 113 36.20 -17.61 -31.62
N ASN A 114 37.25 -17.18 -30.92
CA ASN A 114 38.42 -16.51 -31.55
C ASN A 114 38.04 -15.33 -32.47
N GLY A 115 36.99 -14.57 -32.11
CA GLY A 115 36.49 -13.44 -32.90
C GLY A 115 35.63 -13.82 -34.11
N VAL A 116 35.35 -15.11 -34.34
CA VAL A 116 34.48 -15.60 -35.42
C VAL A 116 33.10 -15.91 -34.86
N TYR A 117 32.07 -15.27 -35.44
CA TYR A 117 30.68 -15.49 -35.08
C TYR A 117 30.15 -16.80 -35.65
N SER A 118 29.25 -17.45 -34.90
CA SER A 118 28.43 -18.54 -35.42
C SER A 118 27.31 -18.05 -36.32
N ASN A 119 26.63 -18.99 -36.99
CA ASN A 119 25.27 -18.70 -37.46
C ASN A 119 24.36 -18.34 -36.27
N ALA A 120 23.30 -17.60 -36.54
CA ALA A 120 22.24 -17.40 -35.56
C ALA A 120 21.57 -18.76 -35.25
N SER A 121 21.30 -19.02 -33.97
CA SER A 121 20.45 -20.14 -33.58
C SER A 121 19.02 -19.97 -34.11
N MET A 122 18.16 -20.96 -33.89
CA MET A 122 16.70 -20.72 -33.92
C MET A 122 16.32 -19.64 -32.90
N VAL A 123 15.24 -18.90 -33.15
CA VAL A 123 14.74 -17.88 -32.22
C VAL A 123 14.29 -18.58 -30.93
N PHE A 124 14.83 -18.16 -29.79
CA PHE A 124 14.37 -18.58 -28.48
C PHE A 124 13.24 -17.65 -28.02
N ASN A 125 12.11 -18.24 -27.65
CA ASN A 125 10.92 -17.50 -27.22
C ASN A 125 11.00 -17.23 -25.71
N LEU A 126 11.19 -15.96 -25.35
CA LEU A 126 11.24 -15.52 -23.97
C LEU A 126 9.84 -15.58 -23.36
N SER A 127 9.69 -16.36 -22.29
CA SER A 127 8.42 -16.45 -21.56
C SER A 127 8.27 -15.30 -20.58
N ASN A 128 7.06 -14.73 -20.52
CA ASN A 128 6.68 -13.79 -19.48
C ASN A 128 6.65 -14.45 -18.09
N PRO A 129 6.81 -13.68 -17.00
CA PRO A 129 6.58 -14.18 -15.66
C PRO A 129 5.16 -14.72 -15.51
N ALA A 130 4.98 -15.67 -14.58
CA ALA A 130 3.66 -16.25 -14.33
C ALA A 130 3.45 -16.43 -12.84
N ILE A 131 2.34 -15.92 -12.33
CA ILE A 131 1.86 -16.18 -10.97
C ILE A 131 1.07 -17.48 -10.99
N SER A 132 1.47 -18.45 -10.18
CA SER A 132 0.76 -19.71 -9.97
C SER A 132 -0.24 -19.63 -8.82
N TYR A 133 0.15 -19.05 -7.70
CA TYR A 133 -0.74 -18.81 -6.56
C TYR A 133 -0.22 -17.71 -5.62
N ILE A 134 -1.11 -17.20 -4.77
CA ILE A 134 -0.80 -16.26 -3.70
C ILE A 134 -1.26 -16.86 -2.37
N SER A 135 -0.39 -16.83 -1.35
CA SER A 135 -0.67 -17.37 -0.03
C SER A 135 -0.36 -16.35 1.08
N PRO A 136 -1.31 -16.06 1.99
CA PRO A 136 -2.71 -16.50 1.94
C PRO A 136 -3.44 -15.92 0.71
N SER A 137 -4.52 -16.57 0.24
CA SER A 137 -5.32 -16.08 -0.89
C SER A 137 -6.31 -14.97 -0.51
N THR A 138 -6.51 -14.78 0.80
CA THR A 138 -7.26 -13.67 1.40
C THR A 138 -6.41 -13.04 2.51
N ALA A 139 -6.23 -11.72 2.48
CA ALA A 139 -5.57 -11.01 3.58
C ALA A 139 -6.04 -9.54 3.68
N ALA A 140 -5.74 -8.92 4.81
CA ALA A 140 -6.00 -7.51 5.05
C ALA A 140 -4.90 -6.61 4.47
N ILE A 141 -5.19 -5.31 4.36
CA ILE A 141 -4.17 -4.28 4.13
C ILE A 141 -3.07 -4.41 5.19
N GLY A 142 -1.80 -4.29 4.80
CA GLY A 142 -0.66 -4.40 5.71
C GLY A 142 -0.27 -5.84 6.08
N SER A 143 -1.04 -6.85 5.66
CA SER A 143 -0.65 -8.25 5.83
C SER A 143 0.44 -8.65 4.84
N ASP A 144 1.30 -9.57 5.23
CA ASP A 144 2.28 -10.17 4.32
C ASP A 144 1.66 -11.30 3.52
N VAL A 145 2.00 -11.34 2.23
CA VAL A 145 1.62 -12.43 1.32
C VAL A 145 2.83 -12.91 0.54
N THR A 146 2.78 -14.17 0.14
CA THR A 146 3.76 -14.82 -0.73
C THR A 146 3.12 -15.08 -2.09
N ILE A 147 3.72 -14.51 -3.13
CA ILE A 147 3.36 -14.74 -4.53
C ILE A 147 4.32 -15.79 -5.07
N SER A 148 3.79 -16.95 -5.46
CA SER A 148 4.56 -18.06 -5.99
C SER A 148 4.34 -18.18 -7.50
N GLY A 149 5.41 -18.47 -8.23
CA GLY A 149 5.36 -18.50 -9.68
C GLY A 149 6.65 -18.90 -10.36
N GLN A 150 6.84 -18.39 -11.57
CA GLN A 150 8.00 -18.66 -12.40
C GLN A 150 8.45 -17.40 -13.13
N TYR A 151 9.75 -17.36 -13.43
CA TYR A 151 10.39 -16.37 -14.29
C TYR A 151 10.35 -14.94 -13.74
N PHE A 152 10.31 -14.77 -12.41
CA PHE A 152 10.39 -13.46 -11.77
C PHE A 152 11.82 -12.86 -11.80
N GLY A 153 12.83 -13.64 -12.19
CA GLY A 153 14.23 -13.23 -12.12
C GLY A 153 14.78 -13.23 -10.68
N SER A 154 16.10 -13.11 -10.55
CA SER A 154 16.80 -13.13 -9.26
C SER A 154 16.97 -11.76 -8.60
N PHE A 155 16.72 -10.67 -9.34
CA PHE A 155 16.78 -9.30 -8.84
C PHE A 155 15.49 -8.54 -9.16
N ASN A 156 15.14 -7.58 -8.30
CA ASN A 156 13.94 -6.76 -8.43
C ASN A 156 14.22 -5.29 -8.77
N THR A 157 15.42 -4.96 -9.25
CA THR A 157 15.73 -3.56 -9.61
C THR A 157 14.85 -3.10 -10.76
N GLY A 158 14.01 -2.09 -10.52
CA GLY A 158 13.01 -1.61 -11.48
C GLY A 158 11.76 -2.51 -11.60
N CYS A 159 11.71 -3.63 -10.88
CA CYS A 159 10.56 -4.52 -10.81
C CYS A 159 9.62 -4.11 -9.67
N TYR A 160 8.33 -4.39 -9.80
CA TYR A 160 7.35 -4.09 -8.76
C TYR A 160 6.15 -5.04 -8.84
N VAL A 161 5.38 -5.12 -7.77
CA VAL A 161 4.12 -5.86 -7.70
C VAL A 161 2.99 -4.87 -7.49
N THR A 162 1.91 -5.02 -8.23
CA THR A 162 0.69 -4.22 -8.03
C THR A 162 -0.47 -5.08 -7.57
N PHE A 163 -1.27 -4.54 -6.66
CA PHE A 163 -2.63 -5.00 -6.35
C PHE A 163 -3.57 -3.95 -6.96
N ASN A 164 -4.24 -4.31 -8.06
CA ASN A 164 -4.82 -3.36 -9.00
C ASN A 164 -3.77 -2.32 -9.42
N SER A 165 -3.97 -1.05 -9.08
CA SER A 165 -3.06 0.07 -9.35
C SER A 165 -2.13 0.41 -8.17
N SER A 166 -2.25 -0.28 -7.04
CA SER A 166 -1.49 0.04 -5.82
C SER A 166 -0.23 -0.81 -5.73
N THR A 167 0.93 -0.17 -5.60
CA THR A 167 2.22 -0.87 -5.54
C THR A 167 2.47 -1.44 -4.15
N ALA A 168 2.80 -2.73 -4.08
CA ALA A 168 3.14 -3.42 -2.85
C ALA A 168 4.59 -3.18 -2.44
N ALA A 169 4.84 -3.13 -1.13
CA ALA A 169 6.19 -3.11 -0.59
C ALA A 169 6.80 -4.52 -0.63
N ILE A 170 7.87 -4.69 -1.41
CA ILE A 170 8.58 -5.97 -1.55
C ILE A 170 9.48 -6.21 -0.34
N LYS A 171 9.39 -7.41 0.25
CA LYS A 171 10.24 -7.87 1.36
C LYS A 171 11.31 -8.84 0.90
N ASN A 172 10.96 -9.77 0.01
CA ASN A 172 11.90 -10.71 -0.58
C ASN A 172 11.53 -10.97 -2.04
N TRP A 173 12.53 -11.28 -2.85
CA TRP A 173 12.34 -11.58 -4.27
C TRP A 173 13.32 -12.67 -4.72
N ASN A 174 12.80 -13.64 -5.46
CA ASN A 174 13.58 -14.57 -6.24
C ASN A 174 12.77 -15.06 -7.44
N ASN A 175 13.37 -15.90 -8.27
CA ASN A 175 12.82 -16.32 -9.55
C ASN A 175 11.46 -17.03 -9.47
N ASN A 176 11.09 -17.56 -8.29
CA ASN A 176 9.90 -18.37 -8.10
C ASN A 176 9.01 -17.89 -6.95
N SER A 177 9.44 -16.89 -6.19
CA SER A 177 8.72 -16.42 -5.01
C SER A 177 9.02 -14.97 -4.69
N ILE A 178 7.97 -14.22 -4.40
CA ILE A 178 8.02 -12.83 -3.95
C ILE A 178 7.23 -12.75 -2.65
N THR A 179 7.83 -12.21 -1.58
CA THR A 179 7.07 -11.83 -0.39
C THR A 179 6.89 -10.32 -0.38
N CYS A 180 5.67 -9.86 -0.15
CA CYS A 180 5.34 -8.45 -0.13
C CYS A 180 4.21 -8.17 0.85
N THR A 181 4.09 -6.91 1.25
CA THR A 181 3.00 -6.43 2.09
C THR A 181 1.85 -5.92 1.23
N VAL A 182 0.62 -6.35 1.51
CA VAL A 182 -0.60 -5.88 0.84
C VAL A 182 -0.69 -4.36 1.01
N PRO A 183 -0.70 -3.59 -0.09
CA PRO A 183 -0.65 -2.13 -0.01
C PRO A 183 -1.96 -1.53 0.50
N ASP A 184 -1.91 -0.25 0.83
CA ASP A 184 -3.13 0.54 1.00
C ASP A 184 -3.75 0.86 -0.37
N PHE A 185 -5.07 1.05 -0.40
CA PHE A 185 -5.83 1.31 -1.63
C PHE A 185 -6.44 2.70 -1.57
N SER A 186 -6.26 3.48 -2.64
CA SER A 186 -6.85 4.82 -2.76
C SER A 186 -8.36 4.81 -3.07
N SER A 187 -8.92 3.64 -3.40
CA SER A 187 -10.33 3.43 -3.71
C SER A 187 -10.97 2.40 -2.78
N SER A 188 -12.31 2.43 -2.69
CA SER A 188 -13.14 1.55 -1.87
C SER A 188 -13.16 0.09 -2.32
N ASN A 189 -11.99 -0.52 -2.48
CA ASN A 189 -11.86 -1.88 -2.96
C ASN A 189 -11.93 -2.82 -1.77
N SER A 190 -12.92 -3.71 -1.74
CA SER A 190 -12.92 -4.93 -0.95
C SER A 190 -13.35 -6.08 -1.86
N GLY A 191 -12.89 -7.30 -1.57
CA GLY A 191 -13.14 -8.44 -2.46
C GLY A 191 -12.02 -8.65 -3.47
N ALA A 192 -12.36 -9.09 -4.68
CA ALA A 192 -11.36 -9.47 -5.68
C ALA A 192 -10.54 -8.27 -6.17
N VAL A 193 -9.21 -8.36 -6.02
CA VAL A 193 -8.22 -7.45 -6.60
C VAL A 193 -7.26 -8.25 -7.48
N LEU A 194 -6.75 -7.63 -8.53
CA LEU A 194 -5.86 -8.28 -9.49
C LEU A 194 -4.41 -7.99 -9.13
N VAL A 195 -3.63 -9.05 -8.94
CA VAL A 195 -2.20 -8.96 -8.66
C VAL A 195 -1.41 -9.19 -9.94
N VAL A 196 -0.43 -8.33 -10.20
CA VAL A 196 0.49 -8.45 -11.34
C VAL A 196 1.92 -8.21 -10.85
N VAL A 197 2.83 -9.06 -11.30
CA VAL A 197 4.28 -8.89 -11.15
C VAL A 197 4.82 -8.22 -12.42
N TRP A 198 5.47 -7.07 -12.28
CA TRP A 198 6.06 -6.30 -13.37
C TRP A 198 7.58 -6.40 -13.30
N LEU A 199 8.22 -6.88 -14.37
CA LEU A 199 9.68 -6.80 -14.52
C LEU A 199 10.06 -5.51 -15.26
N ASP A 200 9.24 -5.11 -16.23
CA ASP A 200 9.30 -3.82 -16.92
C ASP A 200 7.96 -3.54 -17.65
N ALA A 201 7.93 -2.51 -18.50
CA ALA A 201 6.74 -2.09 -19.24
C ALA A 201 6.20 -3.13 -20.25
N SER A 202 7.00 -4.13 -20.63
CA SER A 202 6.67 -5.15 -21.64
C SER A 202 6.68 -6.58 -21.10
N ARG A 203 7.36 -6.84 -19.98
CA ARG A 203 7.47 -8.14 -19.32
C ARG A 203 6.76 -8.09 -17.97
N TYR A 204 5.56 -8.66 -17.92
CA TYR A 204 4.72 -8.72 -16.72
C TYR A 204 3.90 -10.01 -16.69
N SER A 205 3.39 -10.36 -15.52
CA SER A 205 2.73 -11.64 -15.32
C SER A 205 1.29 -11.67 -15.80
N ASN A 206 0.67 -12.85 -15.80
CA ASN A 206 -0.78 -12.93 -15.76
C ASN A 206 -1.34 -12.15 -14.56
N SER A 207 -2.58 -11.67 -14.70
CA SER A 207 -3.35 -11.15 -13.57
C SER A 207 -3.85 -12.30 -12.71
N TYR A 208 -3.55 -12.25 -11.41
CA TYR A 208 -3.99 -13.26 -10.45
C TYR A 208 -5.02 -12.65 -9.49
N SER A 209 -6.14 -13.34 -9.26
CA SER A 209 -7.17 -12.85 -8.33
C SER A 209 -6.74 -13.09 -6.88
N PHE A 210 -6.76 -12.03 -6.08
CA PHE A 210 -6.52 -12.05 -4.64
C PHE A 210 -7.73 -11.44 -3.93
N ASN A 211 -8.14 -12.00 -2.80
CA ASN A 211 -9.29 -11.50 -2.07
C ASN A 211 -8.84 -10.55 -0.96
N LEU A 212 -9.10 -9.26 -1.11
CA LEU A 212 -8.81 -8.29 -0.08
C LEU A 212 -9.90 -8.33 1.01
N ALA A 213 -9.49 -8.62 2.24
CA ALA A 213 -10.40 -8.73 3.37
C ALA A 213 -11.13 -7.40 3.64
N ALA A 214 -12.44 -7.48 3.84
CA ALA A 214 -13.23 -6.37 4.36
C ALA A 214 -12.91 -6.14 5.84
N PRO A 215 -12.95 -4.88 6.33
CA PRO A 215 -12.84 -4.62 7.76
C PRO A 215 -13.99 -5.29 8.52
N THR A 216 -13.72 -5.80 9.71
CA THR A 216 -14.73 -6.39 10.59
C THR A 216 -14.69 -5.71 11.94
N ILE A 217 -15.86 -5.42 12.52
CA ILE A 217 -15.98 -4.95 13.90
C ILE A 217 -16.44 -6.11 14.75
N ASN A 218 -15.61 -6.53 15.70
CA ASN A 218 -15.90 -7.60 16.64
C ASN A 218 -16.54 -7.06 17.92
N ASN A 219 -16.14 -5.86 18.36
CA ASN A 219 -16.66 -5.24 19.56
C ASN A 219 -16.64 -3.71 19.47
N VAL A 220 -17.62 -3.08 20.12
CA VAL A 220 -17.70 -1.63 20.36
C VAL A 220 -17.95 -1.45 21.84
N SER A 221 -16.99 -0.84 22.55
CA SER A 221 -17.01 -0.74 24.01
C SER A 221 -16.62 0.66 24.50
N PRO A 222 -17.47 1.31 25.33
CA PRO A 222 -18.85 0.90 25.62
C PRO A 222 -19.74 0.94 24.36
N SER A 223 -20.86 0.19 24.37
CA SER A 223 -21.81 0.17 23.25
C SER A 223 -22.90 1.25 23.36
N ILE A 224 -22.95 1.93 24.50
CA ILE A 224 -23.81 3.07 24.80
C ILE A 224 -23.06 4.06 25.67
N ASP A 225 -23.06 5.33 25.28
CA ASP A 225 -22.47 6.41 26.08
C ASP A 225 -22.92 7.81 25.65
N ASN A 226 -22.62 8.85 26.44
CA ASN A 226 -22.92 10.25 26.09
C ASN A 226 -22.04 10.78 24.95
N VAL A 227 -22.46 11.91 24.39
CA VAL A 227 -21.64 12.72 23.49
C VAL A 227 -20.30 13.07 24.15
N GLY A 228 -19.20 12.97 23.39
CA GLY A 228 -17.84 13.25 23.86
C GLY A 228 -17.10 12.06 24.48
N ALA A 229 -17.83 11.04 24.93
CA ALA A 229 -17.26 9.85 25.56
C ALA A 229 -16.28 9.11 24.65
N ARG A 230 -15.28 8.45 25.24
CA ARG A 230 -14.28 7.66 24.52
C ARG A 230 -14.80 6.25 24.26
N ILE A 231 -14.79 5.85 23.00
CA ILE A 231 -15.25 4.52 22.56
C ILE A 231 -14.12 3.78 21.88
N ILE A 232 -13.97 2.50 22.21
CA ILE A 232 -13.01 1.58 21.60
C ILE A 232 -13.76 0.64 20.66
N ILE A 233 -13.30 0.59 19.41
CA ILE A 233 -13.69 -0.40 18.40
C ILE A 233 -12.57 -1.44 18.33
N ALA A 234 -12.89 -2.70 18.58
CA ALA A 234 -11.98 -3.82 18.33
C ALA A 234 -12.45 -4.62 17.12
N GLY A 235 -11.51 -5.02 16.27
CA GLY A 235 -11.83 -5.71 15.02
C GLY A 235 -10.60 -6.16 14.25
N GLN A 236 -10.73 -6.26 12.94
CA GLN A 236 -9.65 -6.69 12.05
C GLN A 236 -9.68 -5.90 10.73
N ALA A 237 -8.52 -5.86 10.07
CA ALA A 237 -8.35 -5.31 8.74
C ALA A 237 -8.66 -3.82 8.62
N PHE A 238 -8.46 -3.02 9.67
CA PHE A 238 -8.60 -1.57 9.64
C PHE A 238 -7.41 -0.89 8.93
N GLY A 239 -6.28 -1.60 8.78
CA GLY A 239 -5.05 -1.04 8.23
C GLY A 239 -4.35 -0.07 9.18
N GLN A 240 -3.12 0.33 8.82
CA GLN A 240 -2.30 1.23 9.64
C GLN A 240 -2.56 2.71 9.37
N ASN A 241 -3.07 3.04 8.18
CA ASN A 241 -3.39 4.41 7.82
C ASN A 241 -4.75 4.78 8.39
N GLN A 242 -4.80 5.94 9.06
CA GLN A 242 -6.02 6.41 9.71
C GLN A 242 -7.14 6.61 8.71
N GLY A 243 -8.29 5.97 8.98
CA GLY A 243 -9.53 6.16 8.26
C GLY A 243 -10.50 7.11 8.98
N THR A 244 -11.80 6.86 8.85
CA THR A 244 -12.85 7.65 9.50
C THR A 244 -13.81 6.79 10.29
N VAL A 245 -14.39 7.36 11.35
CA VAL A 245 -15.51 6.80 12.08
C VAL A 245 -16.64 7.81 12.06
N THR A 246 -17.88 7.36 11.82
CA THR A 246 -19.06 8.19 11.96
C THR A 246 -20.10 7.53 12.84
N VAL A 247 -20.81 8.31 13.65
CA VAL A 247 -21.96 7.87 14.46
C VAL A 247 -23.20 8.58 13.97
N GLY A 248 -24.15 7.86 13.38
CA GLY A 248 -25.37 8.43 12.82
C GLY A 248 -25.12 9.42 11.69
N GLY A 249 -24.02 9.26 10.95
CA GLY A 249 -23.58 10.17 9.89
C GLY A 249 -22.70 11.35 10.36
N TYR A 250 -22.54 11.55 11.68
CA TYR A 250 -21.68 12.59 12.22
C TYR A 250 -20.24 12.07 12.36
N THR A 251 -19.26 12.82 11.86
CA THR A 251 -17.84 12.44 11.92
C THR A 251 -17.32 12.50 13.35
N ALA A 252 -16.81 11.38 13.83
CA ALA A 252 -16.14 11.29 15.12
C ALA A 252 -14.70 11.81 15.06
N GLN A 253 -14.22 12.35 16.18
CA GLN A 253 -12.80 12.61 16.36
C GLN A 253 -12.08 11.29 16.69
N ILE A 254 -11.09 10.92 15.88
CA ILE A 254 -10.23 9.77 16.15
C ILE A 254 -9.18 10.16 17.20
N ILE A 255 -9.02 9.32 18.22
CA ILE A 255 -7.99 9.43 19.25
C ILE A 255 -6.78 8.57 18.87
N SER A 256 -7.02 7.32 18.49
CA SER A 256 -5.98 6.40 18.04
C SER A 256 -6.52 5.46 16.96
N TRP A 257 -5.62 5.00 16.08
CA TRP A 257 -5.95 4.11 14.98
C TRP A 257 -4.87 3.04 14.83
N GLY A 258 -5.30 1.80 14.66
CA GLY A 258 -4.46 0.67 14.30
C GLY A 258 -5.29 -0.42 13.62
N ASP A 259 -4.62 -1.44 13.10
CA ASP A 259 -5.26 -2.47 12.26
C ASP A 259 -6.39 -3.25 12.97
N THR A 260 -6.31 -3.39 14.30
CA THR A 260 -7.27 -4.16 15.10
C THR A 260 -8.01 -3.35 16.15
N MET A 261 -7.66 -2.07 16.31
CA MET A 261 -8.21 -1.22 17.35
C MET A 261 -8.29 0.24 16.89
N VAL A 262 -9.44 0.86 17.12
CA VAL A 262 -9.66 2.30 16.90
C VAL A 262 -10.30 2.89 18.14
N GLU A 263 -9.77 4.00 18.64
CA GLU A 263 -10.36 4.77 19.72
C GLU A 263 -10.88 6.09 19.14
N PHE A 264 -12.12 6.47 19.48
CA PHE A 264 -12.73 7.70 18.99
C PHE A 264 -13.59 8.36 20.07
N ARG A 265 -13.95 9.63 19.86
CA ARG A 265 -14.94 10.34 20.69
C ARG A 265 -16.31 10.35 20.05
N VAL A 266 -17.35 10.04 20.81
CA VAL A 266 -18.74 10.17 20.34
C VAL A 266 -18.95 11.61 19.85
N PRO A 267 -19.30 11.81 18.56
CA PRO A 267 -19.43 13.14 17.99
C PRO A 267 -20.64 13.88 18.56
N GLN A 268 -20.68 15.20 18.35
CA GLN A 268 -21.89 15.98 18.59
C GLN A 268 -23.00 15.50 17.65
N VAL A 269 -24.14 15.13 18.21
CA VAL A 269 -25.33 14.68 17.47
C VAL A 269 -26.57 15.42 17.94
N ASN A 270 -27.59 15.49 17.09
CA ASN A 270 -28.81 16.24 17.39
C ASN A 270 -29.79 15.52 18.32
N SER A 271 -29.62 14.20 18.54
CA SER A 271 -30.53 13.42 19.38
C SER A 271 -29.87 12.14 19.91
N ALA A 272 -30.29 11.73 21.09
CA ALA A 272 -29.96 10.43 21.67
C ALA A 272 -30.57 9.26 20.87
N GLY A 273 -30.30 8.05 21.34
CA GLY A 273 -30.83 6.80 20.84
C GLY A 273 -29.89 6.07 19.90
N TRP A 274 -30.42 5.02 19.29
CA TRP A 274 -29.69 4.13 18.40
C TRP A 274 -29.18 4.90 17.17
N LYS A 275 -27.90 4.68 16.84
CA LYS A 275 -27.21 5.24 15.67
C LYS A 275 -26.44 4.13 14.96
N THR A 276 -26.32 4.26 13.64
CA THR A 276 -25.37 3.45 12.86
C THR A 276 -23.96 3.96 13.13
N LEU A 277 -23.07 3.08 13.57
CA LEU A 277 -21.64 3.31 13.64
C LEU A 277 -21.04 2.81 12.32
N THR A 278 -20.34 3.67 11.59
CA THR A 278 -19.64 3.30 10.35
C THR A 278 -18.16 3.58 10.50
N LEU A 279 -17.33 2.55 10.30
CA LEU A 279 -15.88 2.66 10.20
C LEU A 279 -15.49 2.53 8.73
N THR A 280 -14.71 3.48 8.22
CA THR A 280 -14.17 3.47 6.86
C THR A 280 -12.64 3.41 6.91
N ALA A 281 -12.05 2.39 6.29
CA ALA A 281 -10.62 2.09 6.31
C ALA A 281 -10.08 1.83 4.89
N GLY A 282 -9.26 2.73 4.34
CA GLY A 282 -8.78 2.61 2.95
C GLY A 282 -9.95 2.49 1.95
N GLY A 283 -10.99 3.31 2.15
CA GLY A 283 -12.23 3.28 1.36
C GLY A 283 -13.19 2.10 1.64
N ARG A 284 -12.78 1.09 2.41
CA ARG A 284 -13.63 -0.07 2.77
C ARG A 284 -14.47 0.27 3.99
N GLN A 285 -15.75 -0.09 3.98
CA GLN A 285 -16.68 0.23 5.07
C GLN A 285 -17.15 -1.01 5.83
N VAL A 286 -17.34 -0.84 7.13
CA VAL A 286 -18.04 -1.78 7.99
C VAL A 286 -18.95 -1.01 8.95
N ASN A 287 -20.14 -1.56 9.15
CA ASN A 287 -21.15 -0.97 10.03
C ASN A 287 -21.32 -1.80 11.30
N ASN A 288 -21.62 -1.11 12.39
CA ASN A 288 -22.11 -1.67 13.64
C ASN A 288 -23.21 -0.74 14.21
N SER A 289 -23.74 -1.09 15.37
CA SER A 289 -24.68 -0.28 16.12
C SER A 289 -24.00 0.38 17.32
N PHE A 290 -24.35 1.62 17.61
CA PHE A 290 -23.97 2.32 18.83
C PHE A 290 -25.15 3.15 19.33
N THR A 291 -25.34 3.25 20.65
CA THR A 291 -26.41 4.11 21.22
C THR A 291 -25.80 5.36 21.83
N VAL A 292 -26.22 6.54 21.35
CA VAL A 292 -25.86 7.78 22.05
C VAL A 292 -26.85 7.96 23.20
N ALA A 293 -26.35 7.99 24.43
CA ALA A 293 -27.18 8.13 25.61
C ALA A 293 -27.64 9.58 25.81
N ALA A 294 -28.88 9.74 26.28
CA ALA A 294 -29.28 10.95 26.98
C ALA A 294 -28.87 10.83 28.45
N PRO A 295 -28.62 11.94 29.17
CA PRO A 295 -28.40 11.90 30.61
C PRO A 295 -29.58 11.18 31.29
N GLU A 296 -29.31 10.21 32.14
CA GLU A 296 -30.32 9.41 32.84
C GLU A 296 -30.26 9.72 34.33
N ILE A 297 -31.37 10.16 34.93
CA ILE A 297 -31.44 10.39 36.37
C ILE A 297 -32.00 9.15 37.05
N THR A 298 -31.23 8.58 37.99
CA THR A 298 -31.62 7.40 38.78
C THR A 298 -31.99 7.74 40.21
N GLY A 299 -31.56 8.91 40.71
CA GLY A 299 -31.91 9.40 42.04
C GLY A 299 -31.59 10.88 42.20
N ALA A 300 -32.25 11.55 43.13
CA ALA A 300 -31.92 12.90 43.54
C ALA A 300 -32.15 13.04 45.04
N PHE A 301 -31.23 13.68 45.74
CA PHE A 301 -31.29 13.85 47.18
C PHE A 301 -30.71 15.19 47.63
N SER A 302 -31.24 15.70 48.73
CA SER A 302 -30.65 16.83 49.46
C SER A 302 -29.76 16.31 50.58
N SER A 303 -28.71 17.06 50.91
CA SER A 303 -27.86 16.75 52.08
C SER A 303 -28.60 16.85 53.42
N SER A 304 -29.79 17.45 53.44
CA SER A 304 -30.65 17.66 54.62
C SER A 304 -31.72 16.57 54.82
N GLY A 305 -31.78 15.54 53.97
CA GLY A 305 -32.61 14.35 54.23
C GLY A 305 -34.13 14.56 54.16
N GLY A 306 -34.62 15.57 53.43
CA GLY A 306 -36.06 15.71 53.15
C GLY A 306 -36.50 17.04 52.54
N THR A 307 -36.09 18.18 53.11
CA THR A 307 -36.39 19.53 52.58
C THR A 307 -35.19 20.05 51.77
N VAL A 308 -35.44 20.84 50.72
CA VAL A 308 -34.37 21.52 49.96
C VAL A 308 -34.60 23.02 50.10
N SER A 309 -33.77 23.67 50.90
CA SER A 309 -33.77 25.12 51.08
C SER A 309 -32.79 25.79 50.13
N ASN A 310 -33.04 27.04 49.76
CA ASN A 310 -32.07 27.88 49.06
C ASN A 310 -30.72 27.87 49.80
N GLY A 311 -29.64 27.62 49.07
CA GLY A 311 -28.29 27.56 49.61
C GLY A 311 -27.83 26.15 50.02
N ASN A 312 -28.72 25.16 50.09
CA ASN A 312 -28.34 23.78 50.37
C ASN A 312 -27.73 23.11 49.13
N THR A 313 -26.79 22.21 49.35
CA THR A 313 -26.27 21.34 48.28
C THR A 313 -27.33 20.33 47.86
N PHE A 314 -27.61 20.29 46.57
CA PHE A 314 -28.46 19.31 45.93
C PHE A 314 -27.60 18.40 45.05
N THR A 315 -27.80 17.09 45.18
CA THR A 315 -27.06 16.09 44.41
C THR A 315 -28.02 15.20 43.62
N ILE A 316 -27.72 15.06 42.33
CA ILE A 316 -28.40 14.18 41.40
C ILE A 316 -27.48 13.01 41.10
N SER A 317 -27.97 11.79 41.24
CA SER A 317 -27.29 10.58 40.81
C SER A 317 -27.91 10.03 39.54
N GLY A 318 -27.08 9.46 38.68
CA GLY A 318 -27.51 9.03 37.36
C GLY A 318 -26.41 8.36 36.55
N LYS A 319 -26.56 8.44 35.23
CA LYS A 319 -25.61 7.93 34.24
C LYS A 319 -25.51 8.91 33.08
N TYR A 320 -24.38 8.86 32.36
CA TYR A 320 -24.16 9.60 31.13
C TYR A 320 -24.23 11.12 31.33
N PHE A 321 -23.78 11.58 32.51
CA PHE A 321 -23.69 13.01 32.83
C PHE A 321 -22.42 13.65 32.27
N GLY A 322 -21.54 12.84 31.68
CA GLY A 322 -20.29 13.25 31.11
C GLY A 322 -19.19 13.39 32.17
N SER A 323 -18.01 12.91 31.82
CA SER A 323 -16.79 13.09 32.60
C SER A 323 -16.03 14.35 32.15
N SER A 324 -15.06 14.79 32.95
CA SER A 324 -14.12 15.84 32.52
C SER A 324 -13.28 15.42 31.31
N GLU A 325 -13.15 14.12 31.03
CA GLU A 325 -12.42 13.60 29.88
C GLU A 325 -13.23 13.61 28.58
N ASP A 326 -14.56 13.75 28.67
CA ASP A 326 -15.46 13.67 27.51
C ASP A 326 -15.43 14.96 26.67
N GLN A 327 -14.77 16.02 27.16
CA GLN A 327 -14.60 17.30 26.44
C GLN A 327 -15.94 17.88 25.95
N VAL A 328 -16.99 17.67 26.73
CA VAL A 328 -18.36 18.07 26.46
C VAL A 328 -18.87 18.98 27.57
N THR A 329 -19.77 19.90 27.23
CA THR A 329 -20.42 20.75 28.22
C THR A 329 -21.60 20.03 28.86
N THR A 330 -21.59 19.96 30.19
CA THR A 330 -22.73 19.54 31.02
C THR A 330 -23.34 20.77 31.70
N SER A 331 -24.66 20.86 31.70
CA SER A 331 -25.38 21.95 32.37
C SER A 331 -26.68 21.47 33.00
N VAL A 332 -27.12 22.19 34.04
CA VAL A 332 -28.41 21.98 34.69
C VAL A 332 -29.23 23.24 34.56
N GLN A 333 -30.50 23.07 34.20
CA GLN A 333 -31.51 24.12 34.21
C GLN A 333 -32.65 23.68 35.11
N LEU A 334 -33.08 24.56 36.01
CA LEU A 334 -34.27 24.36 36.83
C LEU A 334 -35.37 25.30 36.35
N ARG A 335 -36.61 24.82 36.36
CA ARG A 335 -37.81 25.63 36.12
C ARG A 335 -38.81 25.42 37.25
N ASP A 336 -39.18 26.49 37.93
CA ASP A 336 -40.23 26.45 38.96
C ASP A 336 -41.65 26.50 38.35
N GLU A 337 -42.68 26.35 39.18
CA GLU A 337 -44.09 26.39 38.73
C GLU A 337 -44.51 27.75 38.16
N SER A 338 -43.77 28.81 38.48
CA SER A 338 -43.96 30.16 37.94
C SER A 338 -43.20 30.37 36.62
N ASN A 339 -42.58 29.33 36.07
CA ASN A 339 -41.72 29.35 34.88
C ASN A 339 -40.44 30.19 35.01
N ASN A 340 -40.00 30.53 36.22
CA ASN A 340 -38.68 31.13 36.39
C ASN A 340 -37.61 30.08 36.12
N ILE A 341 -36.55 30.49 35.41
CA ILE A 341 -35.44 29.63 35.00
C ILE A 341 -34.22 29.93 35.85
N TYR A 342 -33.56 28.87 36.34
CA TYR A 342 -32.33 28.96 37.13
C TYR A 342 -31.26 28.05 36.51
N THR A 343 -30.03 28.57 36.37
CA THR A 343 -28.88 27.85 35.81
C THR A 343 -27.71 27.88 36.78
N PRO A 344 -27.71 27.01 37.81
CA PRO A 344 -26.66 27.02 38.82
C PRO A 344 -25.33 26.55 38.21
N GLY A 345 -24.22 27.03 38.79
CA GLY A 345 -22.92 26.39 38.57
C GLY A 345 -22.93 24.97 39.14
N ILE A 346 -22.32 24.03 38.42
CA ILE A 346 -22.35 22.61 38.77
C ILE A 346 -20.95 22.04 38.96
N THR A 347 -20.87 20.99 39.77
CA THR A 347 -19.76 20.03 39.77
C THR A 347 -20.32 18.70 39.29
N SER A 348 -19.76 18.15 38.21
CA SER A 348 -20.24 16.90 37.61
C SER A 348 -19.15 15.82 37.54
N SER A 349 -19.60 14.58 37.71
CA SER A 349 -18.95 13.36 37.23
C SER A 349 -19.92 12.64 36.29
N ASP A 350 -19.50 11.51 35.72
CA ASP A 350 -20.37 10.74 34.83
C ASP A 350 -21.65 10.19 35.50
N THR A 351 -21.64 10.05 36.83
CA THR A 351 -22.74 9.46 37.61
C THR A 351 -23.35 10.39 38.65
N SER A 352 -22.82 11.60 38.82
CA SER A 352 -23.31 12.54 39.83
C SER A 352 -23.18 13.99 39.38
N ILE A 353 -24.20 14.80 39.66
CA ILE A 353 -24.15 16.27 39.52
C ILE A 353 -24.52 16.89 40.87
N SER A 354 -23.69 17.81 41.36
CA SER A 354 -23.97 18.57 42.57
C SER A 354 -23.97 20.06 42.29
N PHE A 355 -24.90 20.79 42.89
CA PHE A 355 -25.01 22.24 42.79
C PHE A 355 -25.69 22.84 44.03
N ILE A 356 -25.56 24.16 44.21
CA ILE A 356 -26.27 24.89 45.26
C ILE A 356 -27.69 25.20 44.78
N TRP A 357 -28.68 24.80 45.57
CA TRP A 357 -30.10 24.97 45.24
C TRP A 357 -30.45 26.46 45.04
N PRO A 358 -30.86 26.88 43.83
CA PRO A 358 -31.02 28.30 43.52
C PRO A 358 -32.44 28.82 43.71
N VAL A 359 -33.43 27.93 43.91
CA VAL A 359 -34.84 28.32 43.96
C VAL A 359 -35.16 28.91 45.34
N PRO A 360 -35.64 30.16 45.44
CA PRO A 360 -35.92 30.81 46.73
C PRO A 360 -37.08 30.15 47.51
N ASN A 361 -36.98 30.08 48.84
CA ASN A 361 -38.06 29.65 49.75
C ASN A 361 -39.18 30.72 49.87
N LYS A 362 -39.71 31.22 48.75
CA LYS A 362 -40.75 32.27 48.77
C LYS A 362 -42.15 31.75 49.16
N PHE A 363 -42.33 30.44 49.24
CA PHE A 363 -43.58 29.77 49.57
C PHE A 363 -43.36 28.71 50.64
N ILE A 364 -44.22 28.69 51.66
CA ILE A 364 -44.30 27.60 52.63
C ILE A 364 -45.09 26.45 51.96
N GLY A 365 -44.47 25.28 51.76
CA GLY A 365 -45.14 24.11 51.19
C GLY A 365 -44.32 23.34 50.15
N THR A 366 -44.96 22.36 49.49
CA THR A 366 -44.35 21.57 48.41
C THR A 366 -44.56 22.25 47.07
N GLN A 367 -43.47 22.51 46.34
CA GLN A 367 -43.46 23.02 44.97
C GLN A 367 -42.87 21.96 44.01
N VAL A 368 -43.37 21.90 42.78
CA VAL A 368 -42.78 21.09 41.71
C VAL A 368 -41.70 21.91 41.00
N VAL A 369 -40.50 21.35 40.90
CA VAL A 369 -39.41 21.92 40.10
C VAL A 369 -39.04 20.93 39.00
N TYR A 370 -38.99 21.43 37.77
CA TYR A 370 -38.51 20.65 36.63
C TYR A 370 -37.01 20.85 36.52
N ILE A 371 -36.26 19.76 36.54
CA ILE A 371 -34.80 19.76 36.37
C ILE A 371 -34.50 19.19 34.99
N THR A 372 -33.85 19.99 34.16
CA THR A 372 -33.33 19.59 32.85
C THR A 372 -31.82 19.49 32.94
N ILE A 373 -31.28 18.30 32.65
CA ILE A 373 -29.84 18.09 32.47
C ILE A 373 -29.55 18.09 30.98
N SER A 374 -28.53 18.83 30.55
CA SER A 374 -28.03 18.81 29.18
C SER A 374 -26.58 18.34 29.17
N VAL A 375 -26.26 17.35 28.33
CA VAL A 375 -24.90 16.86 28.07
C VAL A 375 -24.68 16.92 26.57
N GLY A 376 -23.78 17.80 26.11
CA GLY A 376 -23.49 17.98 24.69
C GLY A 376 -24.71 18.36 23.86
N GLY A 377 -25.63 19.14 24.45
CA GLY A 377 -26.88 19.54 23.81
C GLY A 377 -28.01 18.51 23.90
N ILE A 378 -27.75 17.27 24.31
CA ILE A 378 -28.78 16.26 24.54
C ILE A 378 -29.36 16.44 25.95
N THR A 379 -30.68 16.58 26.02
CA THR A 379 -31.37 16.90 27.28
C THR A 379 -32.24 15.76 27.81
N ASN A 380 -32.34 15.65 29.13
CA ASN A 380 -33.37 14.90 29.83
C ASN A 380 -34.02 15.80 30.89
N THR A 381 -35.35 15.76 31.01
CA THR A 381 -36.09 16.59 31.99
C THR A 381 -36.96 15.72 32.87
N ASN A 382 -36.78 15.85 34.19
CA ASN A 382 -37.60 15.20 35.20
C ASN A 382 -38.23 16.23 36.14
N SER A 383 -39.41 15.92 36.68
CA SER A 383 -40.06 16.70 37.72
C SER A 383 -39.68 16.18 39.11
N TYR A 384 -39.37 17.09 40.03
CA TYR A 384 -39.08 16.80 41.43
C TYR A 384 -40.00 17.60 42.34
N TYR A 385 -40.50 16.93 43.37
CA TYR A 385 -41.23 17.59 44.46
C TYR A 385 -40.23 18.08 45.48
N VAL A 386 -40.26 19.38 45.76
CA VAL A 386 -39.39 20.02 46.73
C VAL A 386 -40.25 20.68 47.78
N THR A 387 -40.10 20.27 49.03
CA THR A 387 -40.73 20.96 50.15
C THR A 387 -39.77 22.04 50.64
N ALA A 388 -40.17 23.30 50.49
CA ALA A 388 -39.48 24.44 51.05
C ALA A 388 -39.95 24.63 52.50
N ASP A 389 -38.98 24.75 53.40
CA ASP A 389 -39.13 25.12 54.80
C ASP A 389 -39.25 26.64 55.00
#